data_AF-A0A1Y1ZRU5-F1
#
_entry.id   AF-A0A1Y1ZRU5-F1
#
_cell.length_a   1.000
_cell.length_b   1.000
_cell.length_c   1.000
_cell.angle_alpha   90.00
_cell.angle_beta   90.00
_cell.angle_gamma   90.00
#
_symmetry.space_group_name_H-M   'P 1'
#
loop_
_entity.id
_entity.type
_entity.pdbx_description
1 polymer ?
#
loop_
_entity_poly.entity_id
_entity_poly.type
_entity_poly.pdbx_seq_one_letter_code
_entity_poly.pdbx_strand_id
1 'polypeptide(L)' 'MAGWLYRENRVPAYQRLHQKHDGLRLWEKSRGKWMVPAYKVLLFGSFGSSMYMMGRMVLGHKTWFGKE' A
#
# COMPACT_ATOMS: atom_id res chain seq x y z
N MET A 1 11.44 -9.12 -28.73
CA MET A 1 10.01 -8.90 -29.07
C MET A 1 9.11 -10.14 -28.93
N ALA A 2 9.63 -11.32 -28.55
CA ALA A 2 8.84 -12.57 -28.47
C ALA A 2 7.92 -12.72 -27.23
N GLY A 3 7.98 -11.81 -26.25
CA GLY A 3 7.26 -11.94 -24.98
C GLY A 3 5.76 -11.60 -25.01
N TRP A 4 5.28 -10.84 -26.01
CA TRP A 4 3.88 -10.43 -26.11
C TRP A 4 3.04 -11.37 -26.99
N LEU A 5 3.65 -11.99 -28.01
CA LEU A 5 2.94 -12.82 -28.99
C LEU A 5 2.51 -14.19 -28.42
N TYR A 6 3.32 -14.78 -27.52
CA TYR A 6 3.08 -16.11 -26.94
C TYR A 6 2.61 -16.06 -25.47
N ARG A 7 2.23 -14.89 -24.96
CA ARG A 7 1.73 -14.78 -23.59
C ARG A 7 0.30 -15.28 -23.52
N GLU A 8 0.06 -16.23 -22.61
CA GLU A 8 -1.29 -16.71 -22.32
C GLU A 8 -2.21 -15.54 -21.89
N ASN A 9 -3.38 -15.45 -22.52
CA ASN A 9 -4.36 -14.43 -22.22
C ASN A 9 -5.08 -14.73 -20.88
N ARG A 10 -4.70 -14.00 -19.83
CA ARG A 10 -5.33 -14.11 -18.50
C ARG A 10 -6.50 -13.14 -18.27
N VAL A 11 -6.89 -12.34 -19.28
CA VAL A 11 -7.97 -11.35 -19.15
C VAL A 11 -9.29 -11.99 -18.68
N PRO A 12 -9.78 -13.10 -19.29
CA PRO A 12 -11.02 -13.72 -18.83
C PRO A 12 -10.95 -14.23 -17.39
N ALA A 13 -9.77 -14.67 -16.94
CA ALA A 13 -9.55 -15.11 -15.55
C ALA A 13 -9.67 -13.94 -14.58
N TYR A 14 -9.07 -12.78 -14.90
CA TYR A 14 -9.20 -11.58 -14.07
C TYR A 14 -10.61 -10.98 -14.12
N GLN A 15 -11.30 -11.03 -15.26
CA GLN A 15 -12.70 -10.60 -15.36
C GLN A 15 -13.58 -11.39 -14.39
N ARG A 16 -13.50 -12.73 -14.40
CA ARG A 16 -14.22 -13.59 -13.44
C ARG A 16 -13.87 -13.28 -11.98
N LEU A 17 -12.59 -13.04 -11.68
CA LEU A 17 -12.14 -12.69 -10.32
C LEU A 17 -12.76 -11.37 -9.82
N HIS A 18 -12.75 -10.33 -10.65
CA HIS A 18 -13.19 -8.99 -10.22
C HIS A 18 -14.72 -8.84 -10.28
N GLN A 19 -15.38 -9.50 -11.22
CA GLN A 19 -16.84 -9.51 -11.35
C GLN A 19 -17.55 -10.45 -10.37
N LYS A 20 -16.82 -11.27 -9.61
CA LYS A 20 -17.41 -12.11 -8.55
C LYS A 20 -18.13 -11.24 -7.51
N HIS A 21 -19.38 -11.55 -7.20
CA HIS A 21 -20.18 -10.89 -6.16
C HIS A 21 -19.82 -11.41 -4.75
N ASP A 22 -18.59 -11.16 -4.33
CA ASP A 22 -18.04 -11.56 -3.02
C ASP A 22 -18.11 -10.45 -1.96
N GLY A 23 -18.72 -9.30 -2.28
CA GLY A 23 -18.85 -8.15 -1.37
C GLY A 23 -17.54 -7.41 -1.08
N LEU A 24 -16.43 -7.84 -1.67
CA LEU A 24 -15.13 -7.21 -1.49
C LEU A 24 -14.97 -6.00 -2.40
N ARG A 25 -14.23 -4.99 -1.92
CA ARG A 25 -13.92 -3.82 -2.74
C ARG A 25 -12.92 -4.17 -3.82
N LEU A 26 -12.95 -3.42 -4.93
CA LEU A 26 -12.09 -3.69 -6.09
C LEU A 26 -10.60 -3.76 -5.73
N TRP A 27 -10.14 -2.83 -4.88
CA TRP A 27 -8.74 -2.75 -4.46
C TRP A 27 -8.32 -3.82 -3.45
N GLU A 28 -9.24 -4.61 -2.92
CA GLU A 28 -8.94 -5.73 -2.01
C GLU A 28 -8.79 -7.05 -2.78
N LYS A 29 -9.14 -7.08 -4.07
CA LYS A 29 -9.05 -8.28 -4.91
C LYS A 29 -7.63 -8.51 -5.42
N SER A 30 -7.34 -9.76 -5.82
CA SER A 30 -6.03 -10.16 -6.34
C SER A 30 -4.89 -9.86 -5.34
N ARG A 31 -3.87 -9.12 -5.77
CA ARG A 31 -2.73 -8.68 -4.95
C ARG A 31 -3.11 -7.64 -3.89
N GLY A 32 -4.29 -7.02 -4.01
CA GLY A 32 -4.82 -6.05 -3.06
C GLY A 32 -4.86 -6.56 -1.62
N LYS A 33 -5.12 -7.86 -1.43
CA LYS A 33 -5.20 -8.52 -0.12
C LYS A 33 -3.97 -8.31 0.76
N TRP A 34 -2.77 -8.19 0.18
CA TRP A 34 -1.53 -7.99 0.93
C TRP A 34 -0.89 -6.63 0.62
N MET A 35 -1.02 -6.12 -0.61
CA MET A 35 -0.47 -4.82 -0.99
C MET A 35 -1.13 -3.67 -0.23
N VAL A 36 -2.46 -3.70 -0.08
CA VAL A 36 -3.19 -2.61 0.58
C VAL A 36 -2.88 -2.55 2.08
N PRO A 37 -2.87 -3.67 2.83
CA PRO A 37 -2.41 -3.66 4.22
C PRO A 37 -0.97 -3.18 4.37
N ALA A 38 -0.04 -3.67 3.54
CA ALA A 38 1.35 -3.23 3.58
C ALA A 38 1.49 -1.72 3.32
N TYR A 39 0.77 -1.20 2.32
CA TYR A 39 0.72 0.24 2.03
C TYR A 39 0.16 1.03 3.22
N LYS A 40 -0.91 0.57 3.88
CA LYS A 40 -1.49 1.25 5.05
C LYS A 40 -0.50 1.33 6.22
N VAL A 41 0.26 0.27 6.47
CA VAL A 41 1.29 0.26 7.53
C VAL A 41 2.34 1.35 7.25
N LEU A 42 2.83 1.42 6.02
CA LEU A 42 3.81 2.44 5.63
C LEU A 42 3.22 3.85 5.66
N LEU A 43 1.99 4.03 5.19
CA LEU A 43 1.31 5.32 5.17
C LEU A 43 1.11 5.87 6.59
N PHE A 44 0.48 5.09 7.47
CA PHE A 44 0.22 5.56 8.83
C PHE A 44 1.50 5.59 9.68
N GLY A 45 2.45 4.68 9.43
CA GLY A 45 3.75 4.68 10.10
C GLY A 45 4.56 5.94 9.75
N SER A 46 4.65 6.29 8.47
CA SER A 46 5.34 7.51 8.03
C SER A 46 4.61 8.77 8.48
N PHE A 47 3.28 8.82 8.37
CA PHE A 47 2.49 9.95 8.84
C PHE A 47 2.67 10.20 10.34
N GLY A 48 2.54 9.16 11.17
CA GLY A 48 2.76 9.26 12.62
C GLY A 48 4.18 9.70 12.95
N SER A 49 5.17 9.18 12.22
CA SER A 49 6.58 9.57 12.36
C SER A 49 6.83 11.04 12.03
N SER A 50 6.22 11.56 10.95
CA SER A 50 6.29 12.97 10.58
C SER A 50 5.64 13.88 11.63
N MET A 51 4.46 13.50 12.13
CA MET A 51 3.78 14.26 13.20
C MET A 51 4.59 14.25 14.50
N TYR A 52 5.19 13.12 14.87
CA TYR A 52 6.07 13.02 16.03
C TYR A 52 7.27 13.98 15.89
N MET A 53 7.99 13.94 14.78
CA MET A 53 9.15 14.82 14.56
C MET A 53 8.77 16.29 14.45
N MET A 54 7.61 16.61 13.87
CA MET A 54 7.06 17.96 13.87
C MET A 54 6.81 18.46 15.30
N GLY A 55 6.14 17.68 16.14
CA GLY A 55 5.89 18.04 17.53
C GLY A 55 7.19 18.20 18.32
N ARG A 56 8.16 17.31 18.11
CA ARG A 56 9.48 17.38 18.72
C ARG A 56 10.25 18.63 18.28
N MET A 57 10.16 19.01 17.02
CA MET A 57 10.77 20.23 16.47
C MET A 57 10.16 21.49 17.07
N VAL A 58 8.84 21.54 17.27
CA VAL A 58 8.17 22.65 17.97
C VAL A 58 8.67 22.79 19.41
N LEU A 59 8.99 21.68 20.07
CA LEU A 59 9.57 21.65 21.42
C LEU A 59 11.10 21.86 21.44
N GLY A 60 11.74 22.13 20.28
CA GLY A 60 13.17 22.42 20.17
C GLY A 60 14.09 21.21 20.04
N HIS A 61 13.56 19.99 19.96
CA HIS A 61 14.35 18.77 19.78
C HIS A 61 14.61 18.50 18.30
N LYS A 62 15.88 18.26 17.92
CA LYS A 62 16.26 18.01 16.51
C LYS A 62 16.38 16.54 16.16
N THR A 63 16.48 15.66 17.16
CA THR A 63 16.64 14.22 16.97
C THR A 63 15.41 13.41 17.37
N TRP A 64 15.30 12.20 16.81
CA TRP A 64 14.23 11.25 17.08
C TRP A 64 14.21 10.79 18.54
N PHE A 65 15.39 10.53 19.10
CA PHE A 65 15.59 10.11 20.48
C PHE A 65 16.77 10.91 21.04
N GLY A 66 16.53 11.66 22.11
CA GLY A 66 17.55 12.55 22.69
C GLY A 66 16.95 13.83 23.24
N LYS A 67 17.71 14.56 24.05
CA LYS A 67 17.30 15.89 24.51
C LYS A 67 17.74 16.99 23.55
N GLU A 68 18.72 16.70 22.68
CA GLU A 68 19.34 17.60 21.71
C GLU A 68 18.71 17.50 20.31
#